data_AF-A0A9R0WH96-F1
#
_entry.id   AF-A0A9R0WH96-F1
#
_cell.length_a   1.000
_cell.length_b   1.000
_cell.length_c   1.000
_cell.angle_alpha   90.00
_cell.angle_beta   90.00
_cell.angle_gamma   90.00
#
_symmetry.space_group_name_H-M   'P 1'
#
loop_
_entity.id
_entity.type
_entity.pdbx_description
1 polymer ?
#
loop_
_entity_poly.entity_id
_entity_poly.type
_entity_poly.pdbx_seq_one_letter_code
_entity_poly.pdbx_strand_id
1 'polypeptide(L)'
;MWLVLRCYGIQGLRDHIRSHVRMAEAFEKMVKADERFKVVTDRKFALVCFRLRSQDKFGGADKQAANRLNRRLLEEVNAATSGPYMSSATVGGMFILRCAIGSTLTEEHHVSDAWKVVQDQATIILRNN
;
A
#
# COMPACT_ATOMS: atom_id res chain seq x y z
N MET A 1 -23.37 7.74 16.64
CA MET A 1 -22.21 7.38 17.50
C MET A 1 -22.59 6.40 18.61
N TRP A 2 -23.62 6.65 19.42
CA TRP A 2 -24.04 5.80 20.56
C TRP A 2 -24.23 4.31 20.21
N LEU A 3 -24.90 4.00 19.09
CA LEU A 3 -25.20 2.61 18.70
C LEU A 3 -23.93 1.76 18.48
N VAL A 4 -22.90 2.32 17.82
CA VAL A 4 -21.62 1.63 17.59
C VAL A 4 -20.95 1.29 18.92
N LEU A 5 -20.87 2.26 19.84
CA LEU A 5 -20.29 2.05 21.17
C LEU A 5 -21.08 1.01 21.98
N ARG A 6 -22.41 1.00 21.87
CA ARG A 6 -23.27 0.08 22.61
C ARG A 6 -23.24 -1.35 22.08
N CYS A 7 -23.17 -1.52 20.76
CA CYS A 7 -23.17 -2.82 20.09
C CYS A 7 -21.79 -3.49 20.12
N TYR A 8 -20.72 -2.77 19.75
CA TYR A 8 -19.36 -3.33 19.72
C TYR A 8 -18.69 -3.35 21.10
N GLY A 9 -19.08 -2.41 21.97
CA GLY A 9 -18.37 -2.15 23.21
C GLY A 9 -16.95 -1.61 22.98
N ILE A 10 -16.29 -1.24 24.08
CA ILE A 10 -14.93 -0.72 24.05
C ILE A 10 -13.94 -1.79 23.57
N GLN A 11 -14.14 -3.04 23.99
CA GLN A 11 -13.27 -4.16 23.63
C GLN A 11 -13.34 -4.46 22.13
N GLY A 12 -14.55 -4.57 21.56
CA GLY A 12 -14.73 -4.81 20.13
C GLY A 12 -14.10 -3.72 19.26
N LEU A 13 -14.23 -2.45 19.66
CA LEU A 13 -13.57 -1.34 18.94
C LEU A 13 -12.04 -1.43 19.01
N ARG A 14 -11.46 -1.74 20.18
CA ARG A 14 -10.01 -1.93 20.32
C ARG A 14 -9.52 -3.08 19.46
N ASP A 15 -10.23 -4.19 19.44
CA ASP A 15 -9.83 -5.37 18.68
C ASP A 15 -9.95 -5.13 17.18
N HIS A 16 -10.98 -4.40 16.74
CA HIS A 16 -11.12 -3.98 15.34
C HIS A 16 -9.95 -3.10 14.88
N ILE A 17 -9.57 -2.08 15.67
CA ILE A 17 -8.40 -1.23 15.37
C ILE A 17 -7.10 -2.06 15.35
N ARG A 18 -6.90 -2.94 16.33
CA ARG A 18 -5.72 -3.81 16.43
C ARG A 18 -5.63 -4.78 15.25
N SER A 19 -6.75 -5.31 14.77
CA SER A 19 -6.81 -6.17 13.60
C SER A 19 -6.30 -5.45 12.35
N HIS A 20 -6.79 -4.23 12.09
CA HIS A 20 -6.32 -3.41 10.97
C HIS A 20 -4.82 -3.08 11.06
N VAL A 21 -4.33 -2.77 12.26
CA VAL A 21 -2.91 -2.52 12.53
C VAL A 21 -2.06 -3.77 12.26
N ARG A 22 -2.51 -4.95 12.70
CA ARG A 22 -1.82 -6.24 12.45
C ARG A 22 -1.76 -6.55 10.95
N MET A 23 -2.86 -6.37 10.24
CA MET A 23 -2.91 -6.54 8.79
C MET A 23 -1.95 -5.59 8.06
N ALA A 24 -1.87 -4.33 8.49
CA ALA A 24 -0.94 -3.38 7.91
C ALA A 24 0.53 -3.74 8.20
N GLU A 25 0.82 -4.30 9.37
CA GLU A 25 2.15 -4.83 9.67
C GLU A 25 2.51 -6.03 8.77
N ALA A 26 1.57 -6.93 8.52
CA ALA A 26 1.76 -8.05 7.61
C ALA A 26 2.02 -7.55 6.17
N PHE A 27 1.23 -6.59 5.70
CA PHE A 27 1.47 -5.93 4.40
C PHE A 27 2.85 -5.27 4.32
N GLU A 28 3.23 -4.52 5.36
CA GLU A 28 4.55 -3.88 5.44
C GLU A 28 5.69 -4.90 5.35
N LYS A 29 5.57 -6.06 6.01
CA LYS A 29 6.55 -7.15 5.93
C LYS A 29 6.66 -7.70 4.51
N MET A 30 5.54 -7.92 3.82
CA MET A 30 5.54 -8.39 2.43
C MET A 30 6.19 -7.36 1.49
N VAL A 31 5.90 -6.07 1.67
CA VAL A 31 6.53 -4.99 0.90
C VAL A 31 8.05 -4.94 1.12
N LYS A 32 8.51 -5.11 2.38
CA LYS A 32 9.95 -5.12 2.70
C LYS A 32 10.67 -6.36 2.20
N ALA A 33 9.97 -7.48 2.05
CA ALA A 33 10.54 -8.73 1.52
C ALA A 33 10.79 -8.68 0.00
N ASP A 34 10.10 -7.79 -0.73
CA ASP A 34 10.30 -7.59 -2.16
C ASP A 34 11.29 -6.44 -2.42
N GLU A 35 12.51 -6.77 -2.86
CA GLU A 35 13.60 -5.82 -3.06
C GLU A 35 13.28 -4.71 -4.07
N ARG A 36 12.33 -4.94 -4.98
CA ARG A 36 11.88 -3.95 -5.97
C ARG A 36 11.19 -2.77 -5.30
N PHE A 37 10.72 -2.92 -4.07
CA PHE A 37 9.96 -1.91 -3.35
C PHE A 37 10.74 -1.35 -2.16
N LYS A 38 10.26 -0.21 -1.67
CA LYS A 38 10.66 0.34 -0.39
C LYS A 38 9.46 0.94 0.33
N VAL A 39 9.39 0.70 1.63
CA VAL A 39 8.53 1.45 2.55
C VAL A 39 9.17 2.81 2.78
N VAL A 40 8.41 3.89 2.61
CA VAL A 40 8.94 5.27 2.60
C VAL A 40 8.92 5.91 3.98
N THR A 41 8.01 5.48 4.84
CA THR A 41 7.83 6.04 6.19
C THR A 41 7.51 4.92 7.16
N ASP A 42 7.96 5.05 8.41
CA ASP A 42 7.57 4.13 9.48
C ASP A 42 6.06 4.11 9.68
N ARG A 43 5.48 2.92 9.67
CA ARG A 43 4.06 2.71 9.92
C ARG A 43 3.73 3.07 11.38
N LYS A 44 2.78 3.98 11.59
CA LYS A 44 2.24 4.31 12.93
C LYS A 44 0.87 3.69 13.22
N PHE A 45 0.06 3.48 12.18
CA PHE A 45 -1.29 2.92 12.26
C PHE A 45 -1.51 1.87 11.16
N ALA A 46 -2.69 1.81 10.56
CA ALA A 46 -3.03 0.86 9.49
C ALA A 46 -2.80 1.41 8.07
N LEU A 47 -1.83 2.31 7.90
CA LEU A 47 -1.45 2.91 6.62
C LEU A 47 -0.01 2.56 6.30
N VAL A 48 0.21 1.93 5.14
CA VAL A 48 1.56 1.66 4.62
C VAL A 48 1.80 2.53 3.39
N CYS A 49 2.88 3.30 3.46
CA CYS A 49 3.35 4.19 2.39
C CYS A 49 4.56 3.54 1.72
N PHE A 50 4.43 3.19 0.44
CA PHE A 50 5.48 2.45 -0.27
C PHE A 50 5.61 2.93 -1.71
N ARG A 51 6.70 2.51 -2.37
CA ARG A 51 6.93 2.78 -3.80
C ARG A 51 7.90 1.75 -4.39
N LEU A 52 7.85 1.60 -5.70
CA LEU A 52 8.92 0.96 -6.48
C LEU A 52 10.22 1.79 -6.34
N ARG A 53 11.34 1.06 -6.24
CA ARG A 53 12.69 1.62 -6.34
C ARG A 53 12.97 1.96 -7.81
N SER A 54 13.69 3.07 -8.02
CA SER A 54 14.35 3.31 -9.32
C SER A 54 15.61 2.45 -9.36
N GLN A 55 15.96 1.89 -10.51
CA GLN A 55 17.19 1.12 -10.67
C GLN A 55 18.45 2.01 -10.74
N ASP A 56 18.29 3.33 -10.92
CA ASP A 56 19.41 4.20 -11.26
C ASP A 56 19.97 5.05 -10.11
N LYS A 57 21.30 5.19 -10.13
CA LYS A 57 22.16 5.76 -9.09
C LYS A 57 22.47 7.26 -9.28
N PHE A 58 21.90 7.92 -10.29
CA PHE A 58 22.29 9.30 -10.68
C PHE A 58 21.09 10.27 -10.68
N GLY A 59 21.17 11.31 -9.84
CA GLY A 59 20.04 12.14 -9.43
C GLY A 59 19.50 13.15 -10.45
N GLY A 60 18.34 13.73 -10.11
CA GLY A 60 17.71 14.87 -10.79
C GLY A 60 16.57 14.50 -11.74
N ALA A 61 16.90 14.18 -12.99
CA ALA A 61 15.95 13.78 -14.03
C ALA A 61 15.24 12.45 -13.70
N ASP A 62 15.96 11.56 -13.00
CA ASP A 62 15.51 10.25 -12.55
C ASP A 62 14.36 10.33 -11.52
N LYS A 63 14.28 11.39 -10.71
CA LYS A 63 13.18 11.56 -9.73
C LYS A 63 11.82 11.65 -10.42
N GLN A 64 11.74 12.33 -11.56
CA GLN A 64 10.49 12.40 -12.32
C GLN A 64 10.17 11.07 -13.00
N ALA A 65 11.17 10.36 -13.54
CA ALA A 65 10.97 9.04 -14.13
C ALA A 65 10.43 8.05 -13.08
N ALA A 66 11.06 7.98 -11.91
CA ALA A 66 10.61 7.14 -10.81
C ALA A 66 9.20 7.53 -10.30
N ASN A 67 8.83 8.81 -10.34
CA ASN A 67 7.48 9.25 -9.99
C ASN A 67 6.45 8.88 -11.07
N ARG A 68 6.79 8.98 -12.37
CA ARG A 68 5.93 8.50 -13.47
C ARG A 68 5.72 6.99 -13.39
N LEU A 69 6.78 6.24 -13.10
CA LEU A 69 6.72 4.79 -12.90
C LEU A 69 5.74 4.41 -11.78
N ASN A 70 5.83 5.07 -10.63
CA ASN A 70 4.94 4.79 -9.51
C ASN A 70 3.50 5.29 -9.73
N ARG A 71 3.31 6.37 -10.51
CA ARG A 71 1.97 6.80 -10.93
C ARG A 71 1.33 5.76 -11.85
N ARG A 72 2.07 5.28 -12.85
CA ARG A 72 1.62 4.21 -13.74
C ARG A 72 1.28 2.94 -12.96
N LEU A 73 2.13 2.51 -12.02
CA LEU A 73 1.83 1.36 -11.17
C LEU A 73 0.49 1.52 -10.44
N LEU A 74 0.23 2.69 -9.85
CA LEU A 74 -1.03 2.93 -9.16
C LEU A 74 -2.23 2.87 -10.10
N GLU A 75 -2.10 3.45 -11.30
CA GLU A 75 -3.14 3.42 -12.34
C GLU A 75 -3.47 1.99 -12.76
N GLU A 76 -2.46 1.17 -13.05
CA GLU A 76 -2.64 -0.24 -13.45
C GLU A 76 -3.21 -1.10 -12.32
N VAL A 77 -2.80 -0.87 -11.06
CA VAL A 77 -3.36 -1.56 -9.90
C VAL A 77 -4.84 -1.21 -9.72
N ASN A 78 -5.20 0.07 -9.85
CA ASN A 78 -6.59 0.51 -9.71
C ASN A 78 -7.47 0.15 -10.93
N ALA A 79 -6.85 -0.11 -12.09
CA ALA A 79 -7.54 -0.56 -13.30
C ALA A 79 -7.75 -2.08 -13.36
N ALA A 80 -7.12 -2.84 -12.46
CA ALA A 80 -7.30 -4.29 -12.40
C ALA A 80 -8.77 -4.66 -12.15
N THR A 81 -9.29 -5.64 -12.89
CA THR A 81 -10.69 -6.09 -12.81
C THR A 81 -11.09 -6.54 -11.41
N SER A 82 -10.16 -7.18 -10.70
CA SER A 82 -10.29 -7.52 -9.28
C SER A 82 -9.01 -7.10 -8.56
N GLY A 83 -9.17 -6.47 -7.41
CA GLY A 83 -8.02 -6.00 -6.65
C GLY A 83 -8.34 -4.86 -5.72
N PRO A 84 -7.30 -4.31 -5.09
CA PRO A 84 -7.43 -3.19 -4.17
C PRO A 84 -7.65 -1.90 -4.94
N TYR A 85 -8.31 -0.94 -4.30
CA TYR A 85 -8.21 0.45 -4.68
C TYR A 85 -7.27 1.17 -3.72
N MET A 86 -6.22 1.79 -4.26
CA MET A 86 -5.23 2.53 -3.48
C MET A 86 -5.19 4.01 -3.87
N SER A 87 -4.71 4.83 -2.95
CA SER A 87 -4.47 6.26 -3.20
C SER A 87 -2.98 6.55 -3.30
N SER A 88 -2.62 7.80 -3.65
CA SER A 88 -1.24 8.27 -3.63
C SER A 88 -1.06 9.47 -2.70
N ALA A 89 0.20 9.81 -2.45
CA ALA A 89 0.60 11.13 -1.99
C ALA A 89 1.94 11.53 -2.62
N THR A 90 2.25 12.82 -2.56
CA THR A 90 3.60 13.32 -2.89
C THR A 90 4.24 13.88 -1.62
N VAL A 91 5.36 13.32 -1.19
CA VAL A 91 6.08 13.73 0.02
C VAL A 91 7.50 14.15 -0.38
N GLY A 92 7.89 15.41 -0.15
CA GLY A 92 9.23 15.89 -0.56
C GLY A 92 9.52 15.72 -2.06
N GLY A 93 8.50 15.87 -2.90
CA GLY A 93 8.57 15.65 -4.35
C GLY A 93 8.65 14.17 -4.77
N MET A 94 8.45 13.23 -3.85
CA MET A 94 8.41 11.79 -4.12
C MET A 94 6.97 11.31 -4.19
N PHE A 95 6.56 10.77 -5.34
CA PHE A 95 5.28 10.10 -5.49
C PHE A 95 5.31 8.73 -4.80
N ILE A 96 4.31 8.45 -3.98
CA ILE A 96 4.19 7.22 -3.18
C ILE A 96 2.79 6.64 -3.30
N LEU A 97 2.69 5.31 -3.24
CA LEU A 97 1.43 4.60 -3.11
C LEU A 97 1.07 4.47 -1.63
N ARG A 98 -0.23 4.50 -1.34
CA ARG A 98 -0.80 4.45 0.01
C ARG A 98 -1.82 3.33 0.09
N CYS A 99 -1.46 2.27 0.82
CA CYS A 99 -2.40 1.21 1.19
C CYS A 99 -2.95 1.50 2.59
N ALA A 100 -4.20 1.97 2.66
CA ALA A 100 -4.91 2.19 3.90
C ALA A 100 -5.81 1.00 4.19
N ILE A 101 -5.46 0.22 5.21
CA ILE A 101 -6.22 -0.96 5.62
C ILE A 101 -7.22 -0.55 6.69
N GLY A 102 -8.50 -0.70 6.39
CA GLY A 102 -9.53 -0.39 7.39
C GLY A 102 -10.98 -0.55 6.95
N SER A 103 -11.25 -1.20 5.82
CA SER A 103 -12.64 -1.55 5.46
C SER A 103 -13.13 -2.66 6.39
N THR A 104 -14.38 -2.55 6.84
CA THR A 104 -14.99 -3.45 7.82
C THR A 104 -14.96 -4.92 7.41
N LEU A 105 -14.99 -5.20 6.11
CA LEU A 105 -14.99 -6.56 5.54
C LEU A 105 -13.59 -7.04 5.13
N THR A 106 -12.54 -6.25 5.36
CA THR A 106 -11.18 -6.65 5.02
C THR A 106 -10.70 -7.73 5.98
N GLU A 107 -10.10 -8.76 5.42
CA GLU A 107 -9.48 -9.88 6.11
C GLU A 107 -8.03 -10.07 5.63
N GLU A 108 -7.26 -10.91 6.31
CA GLU A 108 -5.83 -11.10 6.03
C GLU A 108 -5.57 -11.62 4.59
N HIS A 109 -6.47 -12.45 4.05
CA HIS A 109 -6.36 -12.95 2.68
C HIS A 109 -6.50 -11.81 1.65
N HIS A 110 -7.45 -10.89 1.85
CA HIS A 110 -7.62 -9.72 0.98
C HIS A 110 -6.36 -8.85 0.90
N VAL A 111 -5.61 -8.75 2.00
CA VAL A 111 -4.34 -8.00 2.06
C VAL A 111 -3.24 -8.70 1.27
N SER A 112 -3.18 -10.02 1.36
CA SER A 112 -2.25 -10.86 0.58
C SER A 112 -2.56 -10.79 -0.92
N ASP A 113 -3.85 -10.89 -1.29
CA ASP A 113 -4.30 -10.78 -2.67
C ASP A 113 -4.05 -9.39 -3.24
N ALA A 114 -4.31 -8.34 -2.45
CA ALA A 114 -4.00 -6.96 -2.82
C ALA A 114 -2.50 -6.78 -3.11
N TRP A 115 -1.63 -7.37 -2.29
CA TRP A 115 -0.19 -7.33 -2.53
C TRP A 115 0.21 -8.08 -3.80
N LYS A 116 -0.39 -9.25 -4.05
CA LYS A 116 -0.16 -10.02 -5.28
C LYS A 116 -0.48 -9.21 -6.54
N VAL A 117 -1.61 -8.51 -6.57
CA VAL A 117 -1.97 -7.62 -7.69
C VAL A 117 -0.89 -6.55 -7.91
N VAL A 118 -0.38 -5.93 -6.84
CA VAL A 118 0.70 -4.94 -6.93
C VAL A 118 1.98 -5.56 -7.49
N GLN A 119 2.35 -6.77 -7.07
CA GLN A 119 3.53 -7.47 -7.56
C GLN A 119 3.41 -7.87 -9.03
N ASP A 120 2.24 -8.35 -9.45
CA ASP A 120 1.96 -8.75 -10.83
C ASP A 120 2.06 -7.54 -11.76
N GLN A 121 1.42 -6.42 -11.40
CA GLN A 121 1.48 -5.19 -12.19
C GLN A 121 2.89 -4.58 -12.21
N ALA A 122 3.61 -4.59 -11.09
CA ALA A 122 5.00 -4.18 -11.08
C ALA A 122 5.88 -5.03 -11.99
N THR A 123 5.65 -6.35 -12.04
CA THR A 123 6.38 -7.26 -12.93
C THR A 123 6.13 -6.93 -14.39
N ILE A 124 4.88 -6.65 -14.78
CA ILE A 124 4.50 -6.27 -16.14
C ILE A 124 5.17 -4.94 -16.52
N ILE A 125 5.08 -3.93 -15.66
CA ILE A 125 5.64 -2.60 -15.93
C ILE A 125 7.17 -2.65 -16.05
N LEU A 126 7.84 -3.41 -15.19
CA LEU A 126 9.32 -3.53 -15.19
C LEU A 126 9.86 -4.38 -16.35
N ARG A 127 9.04 -5.23 -16.99
CA ARG A 127 9.43 -5.96 -18.21
C ARG A 127 9.29 -5.11 -19.47
N ASN A 128 8.42 -4.11 -19.45
CA ASN A 128 8.09 -3.26 -20.60
C ASN A 128 8.84 -1.91 -20.60
N ASN A 129 9.74 -1.70 -19.65
CA ASN A 129 10.63 -0.53 -19.53
C ASN A 129 12.07 -1.00 -19.66
#